data_AF-A0A538Q4L7-F1
#
_entry.id   AF-A0A538Q4L7-F1
#
_cell.length_a   1.000
_cell.length_b   1.000
_cell.length_c   1.000
_cell.angle_alpha   90.00
_cell.angle_beta   90.00
_cell.angle_gamma   90.00
#
_symmetry.space_group_name_H-M   'P 1'
#
loop_
_entity.id
_entity.type
_entity.pdbx_description
1 polymer ?
#
loop_
_entity_poly.entity_id
_entity_poly.type
_entity_poly.pdbx_seq_one_letter_code
_entity_poly.pdbx_strand_id
1 'polypeptide(L)'
;MTRARLLRRLALALVLALVPATASAWEPQTTHAGLAEQAALLSRLHKRLVSLGFVGGLFEPLTIPPADAPALTTALKLLSPTHGSVPDGRGRQTALAWLTAGAALADIPASQGANHFFDPATGAGWIPPDRGLTDKVRDLLDRASVPDKGIAAPDWLTAKTNPFNLAGRRRRDAPHARRPRRTVARARRCRGPP
;
A
#
# COMPACT_ATOMS: atom_id res chain seq x y z
N MET A 1 -13.02 -21.66 48.62
CA MET A 1 -11.93 -22.05 47.68
C MET A 1 -10.60 -21.83 48.36
N THR A 2 -9.71 -22.82 48.41
CA THR A 2 -8.41 -22.70 49.10
C THR A 2 -7.44 -21.79 48.33
N ARG A 3 -6.62 -21.00 49.05
CA ARG A 3 -5.61 -20.06 48.50
C ARG A 3 -4.76 -20.69 47.38
N ALA A 4 -4.41 -21.97 47.54
CA ALA A 4 -3.63 -22.74 46.55
C ALA A 4 -4.35 -22.92 45.19
N ARG A 5 -5.68 -23.08 45.17
CA ARG A 5 -6.46 -23.16 43.92
C ARG A 5 -6.55 -21.81 43.22
N LEU A 6 -6.60 -20.71 43.98
CA LEU A 6 -6.60 -19.36 43.43
C LEU A 6 -5.25 -19.03 42.78
N LEU A 7 -4.15 -19.34 43.45
CA LEU A 7 -2.79 -19.14 42.93
C LEU A 7 -2.53 -20.00 41.69
N ARG A 8 -2.96 -21.26 41.66
CA ARG A 8 -2.87 -22.09 40.44
C ARG A 8 -3.67 -21.54 39.27
N ARG A 9 -4.88 -21.02 39.51
CA ARG A 9 -5.70 -20.40 38.46
C ARG A 9 -5.09 -19.09 37.94
N LEU A 10 -4.52 -18.28 38.82
CA LEU A 10 -3.80 -17.06 38.45
C LEU A 10 -2.52 -17.38 37.66
N ALA A 11 -1.75 -18.37 38.09
CA ALA A 11 -0.56 -18.82 37.36
C ALA A 11 -0.93 -19.36 35.98
N LEU A 12 -2.00 -20.14 35.87
CA LEU A 12 -2.48 -20.66 34.59
C LEU A 12 -2.99 -19.53 33.67
N ALA A 13 -3.74 -18.56 34.20
CA ALA A 13 -4.20 -17.39 33.45
C ALA A 13 -3.03 -16.52 32.96
N LEU A 14 -1.99 -16.36 33.79
CA LEU A 14 -0.78 -15.64 33.43
C LEU A 14 0.00 -16.37 32.32
N VAL A 15 0.12 -17.71 32.41
CA VAL A 15 0.76 -18.52 31.36
C VAL A 15 -0.02 -18.45 30.05
N LEU A 16 -1.36 -18.50 30.08
CA LEU A 16 -2.17 -18.33 28.87
C LEU A 16 -2.09 -16.90 28.29
N ALA A 17 -1.95 -15.87 29.13
CA ALA A 17 -1.77 -14.49 28.67
C ALA A 17 -0.38 -14.22 28.08
N LEU A 18 0.62 -15.05 28.40
CA LEU A 18 1.98 -14.99 27.86
C LEU A 18 2.17 -15.85 26.60
N VAL A 19 1.16 -16.61 26.15
CA VAL A 19 1.24 -17.24 24.83
C VAL A 19 1.14 -16.10 23.81
N PRO A 20 2.21 -15.79 23.05
CA PRO A 20 2.12 -14.77 22.02
C PRO A 20 1.03 -15.24 21.05
N ALA A 21 -0.06 -14.49 20.98
CA ALA A 21 -1.01 -14.65 19.90
C ALA A 21 -0.18 -14.47 18.62
N THR A 22 0.01 -15.54 17.86
CA THR A 22 0.54 -15.44 16.51
C THR A 22 -0.47 -14.56 15.79
N ALA A 23 -0.16 -13.26 15.68
CA ALA A 23 -0.90 -12.39 14.80
C ALA A 23 -0.87 -13.09 13.45
N SER A 24 -2.04 -13.35 12.88
CA SER A 24 -2.12 -13.83 11.50
C SER A 24 -1.30 -12.85 10.68
N ALA A 25 -0.11 -13.29 10.25
CA ALA A 25 0.72 -12.50 9.37
C ALA A 25 -0.04 -12.51 8.04
N TRP A 26 -0.74 -11.41 7.77
CA TRP A 26 -1.44 -11.23 6.51
C TRP A 26 -0.42 -11.37 5.37
N GLU A 27 -0.75 -12.16 4.36
CA GLU A 27 0.10 -12.31 3.18
C GLU A 27 0.07 -10.98 2.42
N PRO A 28 1.21 -10.29 2.24
CA PRO A 28 1.20 -8.90 1.75
C PRO A 28 0.62 -8.76 0.34
N GLN A 29 0.93 -9.69 -0.57
CA GLN A 29 0.57 -9.57 -1.99
C GLN A 29 -0.95 -9.60 -2.20
N THR A 30 -1.64 -10.56 -1.59
CA THR A 30 -3.10 -10.74 -1.62
C THR A 30 -3.81 -9.67 -0.81
N THR A 31 -3.22 -9.23 0.30
CA THR A 31 -3.78 -8.15 1.12
C THR A 31 -3.77 -6.83 0.36
N HIS A 32 -2.63 -6.43 -0.22
CA HIS A 32 -2.55 -5.20 -1.00
C HIS A 32 -3.34 -5.27 -2.31
N ALA A 33 -3.38 -6.44 -2.97
CA ALA A 33 -4.25 -6.63 -4.13
C ALA A 33 -5.73 -6.41 -3.77
N GLY A 34 -6.20 -7.00 -2.66
CA GLY A 34 -7.58 -6.82 -2.20
C GLY A 34 -7.87 -5.38 -1.76
N LEU A 35 -6.95 -4.72 -1.05
CA LEU A 35 -7.09 -3.31 -0.69
C LEU A 35 -7.16 -2.40 -1.93
N ALA A 36 -6.32 -2.65 -2.94
CA ALA A 36 -6.34 -1.92 -4.20
C ALA A 36 -7.64 -2.15 -4.98
N GLU A 37 -8.15 -3.38 -4.99
CA GLU A 37 -9.44 -3.72 -5.58
C GLU A 37 -10.57 -2.94 -4.93
N GLN A 38 -10.68 -3.01 -3.59
CA GLN A 38 -11.70 -2.29 -2.83
C GLN A 38 -11.58 -0.77 -3.01
N ALA A 39 -10.37 -0.23 -2.99
CA ALA A 39 -10.13 1.18 -3.25
C ALA A 39 -10.58 1.59 -4.66
N ALA A 40 -10.29 0.79 -5.69
CA ALA A 40 -10.72 1.05 -7.06
C ALA A 40 -12.25 1.03 -7.16
N LEU A 41 -12.92 0.03 -6.59
CA LEU A 41 -14.37 -0.13 -6.60
C LEU A 41 -15.10 1.01 -5.85
N LEU A 42 -14.56 1.47 -4.73
CA LEU A 42 -15.14 2.56 -3.94
C LEU A 42 -14.84 3.96 -4.52
N SER A 43 -13.84 4.06 -5.39
CA SER A 43 -13.44 5.33 -5.99
C SER A 43 -14.35 5.75 -7.15
N ARG A 44 -14.13 6.98 -7.64
CA ARG A 44 -14.75 7.47 -8.89
C ARG A 44 -14.05 6.95 -10.15
N LEU A 45 -13.07 6.04 -10.04
CA LEU A 45 -12.23 5.60 -11.15
C LEU A 45 -13.04 4.97 -12.28
N HIS A 46 -14.03 4.12 -11.95
CA HIS A 46 -14.92 3.54 -12.95
C HIS A 46 -15.58 4.63 -13.82
N LYS A 47 -16.24 5.61 -13.19
CA LYS A 47 -16.89 6.72 -13.90
C LYS A 47 -15.89 7.57 -14.68
N ARG A 48 -14.68 7.74 -14.15
CA ARG A 48 -13.62 8.50 -14.84
C ARG A 48 -13.15 7.78 -16.10
N LEU A 49 -12.94 6.47 -16.06
CA LEU A 49 -12.57 5.68 -17.23
C LEU A 49 -13.67 5.71 -18.30
N VAL A 50 -14.94 5.57 -17.90
CA VAL A 50 -16.08 5.73 -18.82
C VAL A 50 -16.09 7.11 -19.47
N SER A 51 -15.84 8.18 -18.70
CA SER A 51 -15.75 9.54 -19.26
C SER A 51 -14.58 9.75 -20.24
N LEU A 52 -13.57 8.88 -20.20
CA LEU A 52 -12.43 8.90 -21.12
C LEU A 52 -12.65 8.00 -22.35
N GLY A 53 -13.81 7.36 -22.47
CA GLY A 53 -14.17 6.51 -23.61
C GLY A 53 -14.01 5.01 -23.36
N PHE A 54 -13.59 4.57 -22.17
CA PHE A 54 -13.53 3.15 -21.81
C PHE A 54 -14.90 2.68 -21.32
N VAL A 55 -15.71 2.14 -22.23
CA VAL A 55 -17.13 1.81 -22.00
C VAL A 55 -17.32 0.84 -20.82
N GLY A 56 -16.41 -0.13 -20.65
CA GLY A 56 -16.42 -1.07 -19.53
C GLY A 56 -15.89 -0.51 -18.20
N GLY A 57 -15.33 0.71 -18.21
CA GLY A 57 -14.75 1.35 -17.03
C GLY A 57 -13.66 0.48 -16.39
N LEU A 58 -13.85 0.11 -15.12
CA LEU A 58 -12.96 -0.82 -14.40
C LEU A 58 -12.91 -2.23 -15.01
N PHE A 59 -13.94 -2.64 -15.74
CA PHE A 59 -14.03 -3.96 -16.36
C PHE A 59 -13.65 -3.92 -17.85
N GLU A 60 -13.17 -2.77 -18.33
CA GLU A 60 -12.66 -2.63 -19.69
C GLU A 60 -11.49 -3.60 -19.91
N PRO A 61 -11.52 -4.44 -20.96
CA PRO A 61 -10.39 -5.28 -21.31
C PRO A 61 -9.26 -4.42 -21.89
N LEU A 62 -8.13 -4.38 -21.19
CA LEU A 62 -6.91 -3.71 -21.63
C LEU A 62 -5.87 -4.76 -22.01
N THR A 63 -5.26 -4.57 -23.17
CA THR A 63 -4.19 -5.43 -23.68
C THR A 63 -2.87 -4.67 -23.65
N ILE A 64 -1.87 -5.24 -22.98
CA ILE A 64 -0.48 -4.81 -23.07
C ILE A 64 0.28 -5.96 -23.73
N PRO A 65 0.56 -5.89 -25.04
CA PRO A 65 1.27 -6.96 -25.73
C PRO A 65 2.60 -7.27 -25.03
N PRO A 66 2.95 -8.55 -24.78
CA PRO A 66 4.19 -8.90 -24.10
C PRO A 66 5.45 -8.34 -24.77
N ALA A 67 5.40 -8.19 -26.10
CA ALA A 67 6.48 -7.60 -26.90
C ALA A 67 6.73 -6.11 -26.58
N ASP A 68 5.68 -5.38 -26.20
CA ASP A 68 5.74 -3.94 -25.90
C ASP A 68 6.25 -3.68 -24.48
N ALA A 69 6.07 -4.66 -23.57
CA ALA A 69 6.46 -4.56 -22.17
C ALA A 69 7.09 -5.86 -21.64
N PRO A 70 8.28 -6.25 -22.15
CA PRO A 70 8.95 -7.50 -21.75
C PRO A 70 9.35 -7.51 -20.27
N ALA A 71 9.74 -6.36 -19.72
CA ALA A 71 10.07 -6.20 -18.30
C ALA A 71 8.85 -6.43 -17.39
N LEU A 72 7.70 -5.84 -17.75
CA LEU A 72 6.43 -6.07 -17.06
C LEU A 72 6.02 -7.53 -17.13
N THR A 73 6.10 -8.13 -18.32
CA THR A 73 5.79 -9.56 -18.53
C THR A 73 6.68 -10.45 -17.66
N THR A 74 7.95 -10.09 -17.50
CA THR A 74 8.87 -10.81 -16.62
C THR A 74 8.49 -10.65 -15.15
N ALA A 75 8.15 -9.44 -14.72
CA ALA A 75 7.72 -9.17 -13.35
C ALA A 75 6.43 -9.92 -13.00
N LEU A 76 5.44 -9.95 -13.89
CA LEU A 76 4.15 -10.62 -13.68
C LEU A 76 4.28 -12.13 -13.47
N LYS A 77 5.35 -12.77 -13.97
CA LYS A 77 5.65 -14.19 -13.69
C LYS A 77 5.99 -14.47 -12.23
N LEU A 78 6.28 -13.43 -11.44
CA LEU A 78 6.50 -13.53 -9.99
C LEU A 78 5.18 -13.63 -9.22
N LEU A 79 4.05 -13.25 -9.83
CA LEU A 79 2.74 -13.36 -9.21
C LEU A 79 2.20 -14.78 -9.30
N SER A 80 1.50 -15.21 -8.24
CA SER A 80 0.74 -16.45 -8.29
C SER A 80 -0.43 -16.32 -9.28
N PRO A 81 -0.56 -17.24 -10.27
CA PRO A 81 -1.63 -17.17 -11.26
C PRO A 81 -3.03 -17.41 -10.69
N THR A 82 -3.14 -17.93 -9.46
CA THR A 82 -4.41 -18.25 -8.82
C THR A 82 -5.17 -17.04 -8.26
N HIS A 83 -4.51 -15.90 -8.12
CA HIS A 83 -5.12 -14.69 -7.53
C HIS A 83 -5.81 -13.77 -8.55
N GLY A 84 -5.94 -14.20 -9.81
CA GLY A 84 -6.63 -13.42 -10.85
C GLY A 84 -5.88 -12.17 -11.33
N SER A 85 -4.61 -12.03 -10.96
CA SER A 85 -3.75 -10.88 -11.26
C SER A 85 -2.84 -11.09 -12.49
N VAL A 86 -2.82 -12.30 -13.06
CA VAL A 86 -1.92 -12.66 -14.17
C VAL A 86 -2.66 -12.57 -15.50
N PRO A 87 -2.09 -11.87 -16.51
CA PRO A 87 -2.77 -11.72 -17.79
C PRO A 87 -2.76 -12.99 -18.61
N ASP A 88 -3.67 -13.08 -19.57
CA ASP A 88 -3.63 -14.14 -20.56
C ASP A 88 -2.36 -14.08 -21.42
N GLY A 89 -2.13 -15.09 -22.27
CA GLY A 89 -0.95 -15.15 -23.14
C GLY A 89 -0.80 -13.99 -24.12
N ARG A 90 -1.84 -13.16 -24.32
CA ARG A 90 -1.81 -11.96 -25.15
C ARG A 90 -1.56 -10.69 -24.33
N GLY A 91 -1.43 -10.80 -23.02
CA GLY A 91 -1.31 -9.66 -22.13
C GLY A 91 -2.64 -8.94 -21.91
N ARG A 92 -3.78 -9.63 -21.98
CA ARG A 92 -5.10 -9.02 -21.80
C ARG A 92 -5.68 -9.30 -20.41
N GLN A 93 -6.16 -8.24 -19.75
CA GLN A 93 -6.89 -8.27 -18.47
C GLN A 93 -7.84 -7.07 -18.33
N THR A 94 -8.74 -7.09 -17.35
CA THR A 94 -9.55 -5.92 -17.03
C THR A 94 -8.69 -4.80 -16.45
N ALA A 95 -9.13 -3.55 -16.55
CA ALA A 95 -8.47 -2.42 -15.90
C ALA A 95 -8.32 -2.63 -14.38
N LEU A 96 -9.33 -3.23 -13.74
CA LEU A 96 -9.28 -3.61 -12.32
C LEU A 96 -8.18 -4.63 -12.04
N ALA A 97 -8.09 -5.69 -12.85
CA ALA A 97 -7.08 -6.73 -12.64
C ALA A 97 -5.66 -6.22 -12.92
N TRP A 98 -5.49 -5.26 -13.84
CA TRP A 98 -4.21 -4.55 -14.01
C TRP A 98 -3.81 -3.73 -12.77
N LEU A 99 -4.77 -3.13 -12.07
CA LEU A 99 -4.51 -2.39 -10.83
C LEU A 99 -4.11 -3.34 -9.69
N THR A 100 -4.82 -4.46 -9.53
CA THR A 100 -4.52 -5.44 -8.48
C THR A 100 -3.18 -6.14 -8.74
N ALA A 101 -2.84 -6.43 -10.00
CA ALA A 101 -1.54 -6.96 -10.39
C ALA A 101 -0.41 -5.98 -10.06
N GLY A 102 -0.60 -4.69 -10.32
CA GLY A 102 0.36 -3.65 -9.95
C GLY A 102 0.55 -3.53 -8.44
N ALA A 103 -0.54 -3.62 -7.67
CA ALA A 103 -0.47 -3.61 -6.21
C ALA A 103 0.30 -4.83 -5.66
N ALA A 104 0.02 -6.03 -6.18
CA ALA A 104 0.75 -7.23 -5.77
C ALA A 104 2.24 -7.19 -6.15
N LEU A 105 2.57 -6.66 -7.34
CA LEU A 105 3.97 -6.48 -7.75
C LEU A 105 4.73 -5.50 -6.87
N ALA A 106 4.04 -4.52 -6.28
CA ALA A 106 4.67 -3.52 -5.43
C ALA A 106 5.23 -4.11 -4.12
N ASP A 107 4.83 -5.33 -3.73
CA ASP A 107 5.38 -6.07 -2.60
C ASP A 107 6.50 -7.04 -2.97
N ILE A 108 6.93 -7.04 -4.24
CA ILE A 108 7.95 -7.98 -4.72
C ILE A 108 9.23 -7.23 -5.10
N PRO A 109 10.38 -7.57 -4.48
CA PRO A 109 10.55 -8.54 -3.38
C PRO A 109 9.99 -8.04 -2.04
N ALA A 110 9.81 -8.93 -1.05
CA ALA A 110 9.20 -8.61 0.24
C ALA A 110 9.84 -7.41 0.98
N SER A 111 11.13 -7.12 0.71
CA SER A 111 11.82 -5.93 1.23
C SER A 111 11.20 -4.61 0.77
N GLN A 112 10.44 -4.60 -0.33
CA GLN A 112 9.64 -3.46 -0.78
C GLN A 112 8.57 -3.06 0.22
N GLY A 113 8.10 -4.00 1.05
CA GLY A 113 7.02 -3.82 2.01
C GLY A 113 7.19 -2.60 2.91
N ALA A 114 8.42 -2.33 3.34
CA ALA A 114 8.74 -1.19 4.22
C ALA A 114 8.51 0.17 3.56
N ASN A 115 8.48 0.25 2.23
CA ASN A 115 8.32 1.50 1.50
C ASN A 115 6.84 1.92 1.31
N HIS A 116 5.88 1.12 1.78
CA HIS A 116 4.45 1.45 1.71
C HIS A 116 3.94 2.29 2.88
N PHE A 117 4.77 2.48 3.91
CA PHE A 117 4.39 3.21 5.10
C PHE A 117 4.64 4.71 4.96
N PHE A 118 3.71 5.49 5.51
CA PHE A 118 3.84 6.94 5.61
C PHE A 118 3.10 7.44 6.85
N ASP A 119 3.83 8.08 7.76
CA ASP A 119 3.26 8.82 8.87
C ASP A 119 3.05 10.29 8.44
N PRO A 120 1.81 10.79 8.31
CA PRO A 120 1.55 12.17 7.92
C PRO A 120 1.93 13.21 8.99
N ALA A 121 2.08 12.81 10.26
CA ALA A 121 2.46 13.73 11.33
C ALA A 121 3.97 14.02 11.31
N THR A 122 4.78 13.00 11.04
CA THR A 122 6.25 13.10 11.07
C THR A 122 6.88 13.14 9.68
N GLY A 123 6.14 12.76 8.63
CA GLY A 123 6.65 12.54 7.29
C GLY A 123 7.51 11.28 7.14
N ALA A 124 7.60 10.44 8.17
CA ALA A 124 8.47 9.27 8.17
C ALA A 124 7.86 8.08 7.42
N GLY A 125 8.74 7.20 6.91
CA GLY A 125 8.40 5.87 6.42
C GLY A 125 8.39 4.83 7.54
N TRP A 126 8.50 3.55 7.19
CA TRP A 126 8.58 2.47 8.18
C TRP A 126 9.81 2.65 9.09
N ILE A 127 9.58 2.57 10.40
CA ILE A 127 10.60 2.48 11.43
C ILE A 127 10.32 1.20 12.21
N PRO A 128 11.30 0.29 12.35
CA PRO A 128 11.11 -0.93 13.12
C PRO A 128 10.80 -0.59 14.59
N PRO A 129 9.83 -1.27 15.22
CA PRO A 129 9.62 -1.13 16.65
C PRO A 129 10.85 -1.63 17.42
N ASP A 130 11.09 -1.11 18.63
CA ASP A 130 12.15 -1.60 19.50
C ASP A 130 11.94 -3.09 19.80
N ARG A 131 12.81 -3.92 19.21
CA ARG A 131 12.74 -5.39 19.29
C ARG A 131 13.63 -5.93 20.40
N GLY A 132 13.09 -6.88 21.17
CA GLY A 132 13.82 -7.58 22.22
C GLY A 132 14.88 -8.55 21.67
N LEU A 133 15.72 -9.11 22.55
CA LEU A 133 16.79 -10.05 22.16
C LEU A 133 16.27 -11.26 21.37
N THR A 134 15.07 -11.75 21.71
CA THR A 134 14.41 -12.89 21.07
C THR A 134 14.03 -12.64 19.62
N ASP A 135 13.62 -11.42 19.28
CA ASP A 135 13.21 -11.06 17.92
C ASP A 135 14.41 -10.94 16.98
N LYS A 136 15.57 -10.50 17.50
CA LYS A 136 16.83 -10.44 16.75
C LYS A 136 17.34 -11.83 16.35
N VAL A 137 17.17 -12.82 17.22
CA VAL A 137 17.53 -14.22 16.91
C VAL A 137 16.61 -14.80 15.85
N ARG A 138 15.31 -14.43 15.88
CA ARG A 138 14.34 -14.86 14.88
C ARG A 138 14.60 -14.24 13.50
N ASP A 139 14.91 -12.95 13.42
CA ASP A 139 15.27 -12.27 12.16
C ASP A 139 16.56 -12.86 11.53
N LEU A 140 17.48 -13.37 12.35
CA LEU A 140 18.69 -14.06 11.87
C LEU A 140 18.38 -15.41 11.21
N LEU A 141 17.28 -16.06 11.61
CA LEU A 141 16.82 -17.35 11.10
C LEU A 141 15.85 -17.18 9.91
N ASP A 142 15.02 -16.13 9.92
CA ASP A 142 14.10 -15.81 8.82
C ASP A 142 14.80 -14.93 7.75
N ARG A 143 15.21 -15.55 6.63
CA ARG A 143 15.82 -14.89 5.45
C ARG A 143 14.93 -13.86 4.72
N ALA A 144 13.78 -13.50 5.28
CA ALA A 144 12.84 -12.52 4.74
C ALA A 144 12.84 -11.22 5.57
N SER A 145 14.04 -10.78 6.01
CA SER A 145 14.17 -9.61 6.85
C SER A 145 13.61 -8.35 6.18
N VAL A 146 12.55 -7.82 6.78
CA VAL A 146 12.03 -6.49 6.47
C VAL A 146 13.16 -5.48 6.74
N PRO A 147 13.45 -4.55 5.82
CA PRO A 147 14.60 -3.67 5.96
C PRO A 147 14.52 -2.79 7.22
N ASP A 148 15.69 -2.44 7.76
CA ASP A 148 15.86 -1.64 8.99
C ASP A 148 15.21 -0.25 8.92
N LYS A 149 14.88 0.22 7.71
CA LYS A 149 14.15 1.46 7.47
C LYS A 149 13.49 1.43 6.09
N GLY A 150 12.25 1.93 6.01
CA GLY A 150 11.56 2.19 4.75
C GLY A 150 11.71 3.64 4.31
N ILE A 151 11.75 3.87 2.98
CA ILE A 151 11.53 5.20 2.41
C ILE A 151 10.04 5.53 2.54
N ALA A 152 9.69 6.75 2.94
CA ALA A 152 8.30 7.19 3.02
C ALA A 152 7.58 6.97 1.68
N ALA A 153 6.36 6.41 1.70
CA ALA A 153 5.65 6.03 0.48
C ALA A 153 5.55 7.13 -0.60
N PRO A 154 5.31 8.42 -0.27
CA PRO A 154 5.31 9.49 -1.27
C PRO A 154 6.66 9.66 -1.97
N ASP A 155 7.76 9.53 -1.24
CA ASP A 155 9.12 9.70 -1.75
C ASP A 155 9.57 8.45 -2.51
N TRP A 156 9.15 7.27 -2.06
CA TRP A 156 9.40 5.99 -2.70
C TRP A 156 8.92 5.96 -4.16
N LEU A 157 7.78 6.59 -4.46
CA LEU A 157 7.28 6.73 -5.84
C LEU A 157 8.30 7.40 -6.77
N THR A 158 9.19 8.23 -6.26
CA THR A 158 10.17 8.96 -7.08
C THR A 158 11.62 8.55 -6.80
N ALA A 159 11.82 7.58 -5.92
CA ALA A 159 13.14 7.09 -5.57
C ALA A 159 13.82 6.47 -6.79
N LYS A 160 15.10 6.77 -7.00
CA LYS A 160 15.90 6.20 -8.10
C LYS A 160 16.02 4.67 -8.01
N THR A 161 15.89 4.14 -6.81
CA THR A 161 15.93 2.70 -6.51
C THR A 161 14.58 2.02 -6.70
N ASN A 162 13.51 2.75 -7.03
CA ASN A 162 12.22 2.16 -7.33
C ASN A 162 12.26 1.50 -8.71
N PRO A 163 12.06 0.17 -8.81
CA PRO A 163 12.14 -0.56 -10.07
C PRO A 163 11.07 -0.15 -11.08
N PHE A 164 9.99 0.48 -10.63
CA PHE A 164 8.90 0.98 -11.49
C PHE A 164 9.17 2.36 -12.07
N ASN A 165 10.26 3.03 -11.68
CA ASN A 165 10.75 4.29 -12.23
C ASN A 165 9.64 5.34 -12.48
N LEU A 166 8.83 5.63 -11.45
CA LEU A 166 7.67 6.52 -11.57
C LEU A 166 8.03 8.01 -11.44
N ALA A 167 9.31 8.36 -11.31
CA ALA A 167 9.81 9.72 -11.12
C ALA A 167 9.35 10.70 -12.22
N GLY A 168 9.12 10.23 -13.44
CA GLY A 168 8.63 11.04 -14.56
C GLY A 168 7.12 11.33 -14.56
N ARG A 169 6.30 10.59 -13.80
CA ARG A 169 4.84 10.59 -13.93
C ARG A 169 4.15 11.72 -13.15
N ARG A 170 4.72 12.16 -12.02
CA ARG A 170 4.13 13.19 -11.12
C ARG A 170 4.10 14.60 -11.71
N ARG A 171 4.90 14.92 -12.73
CA ARG A 171 5.04 16.30 -13.23
C ARG A 171 3.84 16.83 -14.04
N ARG A 172 2.86 16.00 -14.39
CA ARG A 172 1.68 16.45 -15.15
C ARG A 172 0.45 16.85 -14.31
N ASP A 173 0.35 16.42 -13.04
CA ASP A 173 -0.93 16.52 -12.30
C ASP A 173 -0.88 17.30 -10.97
N ALA A 174 0.21 18.03 -10.67
CA ALA A 174 0.30 18.82 -9.44
C ALA A 174 0.19 20.33 -9.69
N PRO A 175 -1.01 20.93 -9.51
CA PRO A 175 -1.07 22.32 -9.08
C PRO A 175 -1.98 22.47 -7.86
N HIS A 176 -1.66 21.84 -6.73
CA HIS A 176 -2.23 22.23 -5.43
C HIS A 176 -1.22 22.04 -4.28
N ALA A 177 -0.04 22.65 -4.43
CA ALA A 177 0.64 23.16 -3.24
C ALA A 177 -0.26 24.25 -2.66
N ARG A 178 -0.72 24.05 -1.42
CA ARG A 178 -1.52 24.99 -0.64
C ARG A 178 -0.88 26.37 -0.70
N ARG A 179 -1.49 27.32 -1.41
CA ARG A 179 -1.19 28.74 -1.20
C ARG A 179 -1.63 29.11 0.22
N PRO A 180 -0.82 29.84 1.01
CA PRO A 180 -1.25 30.34 2.30
C PRO A 180 -2.49 31.23 2.09
N ARG A 181 -3.52 31.01 2.90
CA ARG A 181 -4.74 31.83 2.91
C ARG A 181 -4.32 33.28 3.15
N ARG A 182 -4.41 34.12 2.12
CA ARG A 182 -4.43 35.57 2.31
C ARG A 182 -5.66 35.89 3.13
N THR A 183 -5.45 36.29 4.37
CA THR A 183 -6.44 36.90 5.26
C THR A 183 -6.95 38.15 4.55
N VAL A 184 -8.14 38.09 3.96
CA VAL A 184 -8.82 39.28 3.46
C VAL A 184 -9.49 39.92 4.67
N ALA A 185 -8.84 40.92 5.25
CA ALA A 185 -9.45 41.83 6.21
C ALA A 185 -10.60 42.57 5.50
N ARG A 186 -11.83 42.19 5.84
CA ARG A 186 -13.05 42.80 5.33
C ARG A 186 -13.29 44.11 6.08
N ALA A 187 -12.68 45.20 5.62
CA ALA A 187 -13.00 46.54 6.11
C ALA A 187 -14.40 46.93 5.62
N ARG A 188 -15.35 47.00 6.56
CA ARG A 188 -16.66 47.63 6.37
C ARG A 188 -16.45 49.10 5.99
N ARG A 189 -17.01 49.55 4.86
CA ARG A 189 -17.35 50.96 4.65
C ARG A 189 -18.87 51.11 4.69
N CYS A 190 -19.32 51.97 5.59
CA CYS A 190 -20.69 52.38 5.79
C CYS A 190 -21.21 53.11 4.55
N ARG A 191 -22.43 52.76 4.11
CA ARG A 191 -23.28 53.62 3.27
C ARG A 191 -24.04 54.56 4.22
N GLY A 192 -23.94 55.87 3.99
CA GLY A 192 -24.94 56.83 4.45
C GLY A 192 -25.94 57.10 3.32
N PRO A 193 -27.24 57.36 3.61
CA PRO A 193 -28.22 57.80 2.63
C PRO A 193 -28.21 59.36 2.50
N PRO A 194 -28.97 59.95 1.56
CA PRO A 194 -28.61 61.16 0.80
C PRO A 194 -28.62 62.47 1.58
#